data_AF-A0A6J1XRN0-F1
#
_entry.id   AF-A0A6J1XRN0-F1
#
_cell.length_a   1.000
_cell.length_b   1.000
_cell.length_c   1.000
_cell.angle_alpha   90.00
_cell.angle_beta   90.00
_cell.angle_gamma   90.00
#
_symmetry.space_group_name_H-M   'P 1'
#
loop_
_entity.id
_entity.type
_entity.pdbx_description
1 polymer ?
#
loop_
_entity_poly.entity_id
_entity_poly.type
_entity_poly.pdbx_seq_one_letter_code
_entity_poly.pdbx_strand_id
1 'polypeptide(L)'
;MAAVSDVRRLQARVEELERWVYGSGGPRGSRKVADGLVKVQVALGNIASKRERVKILYKKIEDLIKYLDPEYIDRIAIPDASKLQFILAEEQFILSQIALLEQVEALVPMLDSAHIKAVPEHATRLQRLAQIHIQQQVWEGRGLEEKVDVDQCVEITEESKALLEEYNKTTILLSKQFVQWDELLCQLEAAKQVKPAEE
;
A
#
# COMPACT_ATOMS: atom_id res chain seq x y z
N MET A 1 0.97 19.54 -2.21
CA MET A 1 -0.48 19.53 -2.50
C MET A 1 -1.32 19.60 -1.23
N ALA A 2 -1.09 18.76 -0.21
CA ALA A 2 -1.85 18.81 1.07
C ALA A 2 -1.72 20.14 1.86
N ALA A 3 -0.51 20.72 1.93
CA ALA A 3 -0.31 22.01 2.61
C ALA A 3 -1.11 23.17 1.99
N VAL A 4 -1.36 23.13 0.68
CA VAL A 4 -2.13 24.17 -0.03
C VAL A 4 -3.63 24.01 0.21
N SER A 5 -4.13 22.77 0.33
CA SER A 5 -5.53 22.53 0.71
C SER A 5 -5.82 22.94 2.15
N ASP A 6 -4.88 22.74 3.07
CA ASP A 6 -5.06 23.11 4.48
C ASP A 6 -5.07 24.64 4.66
N VAL A 7 -4.17 25.36 3.96
CA VAL A 7 -4.16 26.83 3.95
C VAL A 7 -5.45 27.39 3.36
N ARG A 8 -5.95 26.83 2.26
CA ARG A 8 -7.23 27.25 1.66
C ARG A 8 -8.42 27.01 2.60
N ARG A 9 -8.44 25.87 3.30
CA ARG A 9 -9.49 25.55 4.29
C ARG A 9 -9.45 26.51 5.47
N LEU A 10 -8.27 26.84 5.97
CA LEU A 10 -8.10 27.81 7.05
C LEU A 10 -8.52 29.20 6.61
N GLN A 11 -8.17 29.60 5.39
CA GLN A 11 -8.55 30.90 4.83
C GLN A 11 -10.07 31.04 4.71
N ALA A 12 -10.77 30.04 4.19
CA ALA A 12 -12.24 30.05 4.12
C ALA A 12 -12.90 30.19 5.51
N ARG A 13 -12.37 29.48 6.51
CA ARG A 13 -12.86 29.59 7.91
C ARG A 13 -12.59 30.96 8.51
N VAL A 14 -11.44 31.56 8.21
CA VAL A 14 -11.10 32.91 8.69
C VAL A 14 -12.01 33.95 8.04
N GLU A 15 -12.27 33.85 6.73
CA GLU A 15 -13.18 34.75 6.02
C GLU A 15 -14.63 34.65 6.56
N GLU A 16 -15.08 33.45 6.92
CA GLU A 16 -16.34 33.27 7.64
C GLU A 16 -16.30 33.96 9.00
N LEU A 17 -15.30 33.69 9.84
CA LEU A 17 -15.19 34.32 11.17
C LEU A 17 -15.13 35.85 11.09
N GLU A 18 -14.38 36.39 10.13
CA GLU A 18 -14.31 37.83 9.88
C GLU A 18 -15.68 38.39 9.47
N ARG A 19 -16.44 37.67 8.64
CA ARG A 19 -17.81 38.04 8.26
C ARG A 19 -18.77 38.02 9.44
N TRP A 20 -18.65 37.04 10.35
CA TRP A 20 -19.47 36.96 11.55
C TRP A 20 -19.18 38.10 12.55
N VAL A 21 -17.92 38.51 12.69
CA VAL A 21 -17.51 39.54 13.66
C VAL A 21 -17.66 40.96 13.12
N TYR A 22 -17.26 41.20 11.87
CA TYR A 22 -17.21 42.53 11.26
C TYR A 22 -18.38 42.82 10.30
N GLY A 23 -19.14 41.80 9.87
CA GLY A 23 -20.22 41.94 8.89
C GLY A 23 -19.72 42.18 7.46
N SER A 24 -20.64 42.43 6.53
CA SER A 24 -20.29 42.72 5.13
C SER A 24 -19.89 44.20 4.98
N GLY A 25 -18.60 44.51 5.09
CA GLY A 25 -18.02 45.79 4.65
C GLY A 25 -17.85 46.90 5.69
N GLY A 26 -17.89 46.62 6.99
CA GLY A 26 -17.59 47.62 8.03
C GLY A 26 -16.08 47.83 8.25
N PRO A 27 -15.63 49.05 8.63
CA PRO A 27 -14.23 49.31 8.96
C PRO A 27 -13.77 48.37 10.10
N ARG A 28 -12.59 47.72 9.92
CA ARG A 28 -11.90 46.87 10.90
C ARG A 28 -11.34 47.69 12.09
N GLY A 29 -12.13 48.61 12.63
CA GLY A 29 -11.82 49.29 13.88
C GLY A 29 -11.84 48.30 15.05
N SER A 30 -11.19 48.67 16.16
CA SER A 30 -11.17 47.87 17.39
C SER A 30 -12.57 47.78 18.00
N ARG A 31 -13.42 46.93 17.43
CA ARG A 31 -14.73 46.64 17.97
C ARG A 31 -14.48 45.90 19.28
N LYS A 32 -14.75 46.57 20.39
CA LYS A 32 -14.62 46.01 21.73
C LYS A 32 -15.77 45.03 22.00
N VAL A 33 -15.83 43.95 21.22
CA VAL A 33 -16.85 42.89 21.36
C VAL A 33 -16.78 42.29 22.76
N ALA A 34 -15.57 42.17 23.32
CA ALA A 34 -15.36 41.80 24.72
C ALA A 34 -16.00 42.80 25.69
N ASP A 35 -15.74 44.11 25.56
CA ASP A 35 -16.36 45.12 26.44
C ASP A 35 -17.89 45.17 26.26
N GLY A 36 -18.38 44.99 25.03
CA GLY A 36 -19.81 44.90 24.73
C GLY A 36 -20.46 43.68 25.37
N LEU A 37 -19.82 42.53 25.29
CA LEU A 37 -20.25 41.28 25.90
C LEU A 37 -20.26 41.41 27.43
N VAL A 38 -19.23 42.02 28.03
CA VAL A 38 -19.18 42.29 29.47
C VAL A 38 -20.31 43.23 29.88
N LYS A 39 -20.59 44.28 29.11
CA LYS A 39 -21.73 45.19 29.37
C LYS A 39 -23.07 44.46 29.31
N VAL A 40 -23.26 43.60 28.30
CA VAL A 40 -24.48 42.79 28.15
C VAL A 40 -24.61 41.78 29.29
N GLN A 41 -23.52 41.14 29.70
CA GLN A 41 -23.48 40.21 30.84
C GLN A 41 -23.84 40.92 32.15
N VAL A 42 -23.31 42.12 32.41
CA VAL A 42 -23.64 42.92 33.59
C VAL A 42 -25.10 43.37 33.55
N ALA A 43 -25.61 43.79 32.39
CA ALA A 43 -27.02 44.15 32.22
C ALA A 43 -27.94 42.94 32.46
N LEU A 44 -27.62 41.78 31.91
CA LEU A 44 -28.33 40.52 32.13
C LEU A 44 -28.30 40.10 33.59
N GLY A 45 -27.14 40.19 34.26
CA GLY A 45 -27.00 39.91 35.69
C GLY A 45 -27.86 40.83 36.55
N ASN A 46 -27.91 42.12 36.22
CA ASN A 46 -28.76 43.11 36.90
C ASN A 46 -30.25 42.90 36.65
N ILE A 47 -30.65 42.44 35.45
CA ILE A 47 -32.04 42.14 35.13
C ILE A 47 -32.47 40.83 35.79
N ALA A 48 -31.62 39.80 35.78
CA ALA A 48 -31.87 38.52 36.41
C ALA A 48 -31.96 38.64 37.95
N SER A 49 -31.15 39.50 38.58
CA SER A 49 -31.21 39.73 40.03
C SER A 49 -32.47 40.49 40.47
N LYS A 50 -33.00 41.39 39.63
CA LYS A 50 -34.20 42.19 39.94
C LYS A 50 -35.52 41.53 39.51
N ARG A 51 -35.49 40.59 38.56
CA ARG A 51 -36.68 39.90 38.04
C ARG A 51 -36.50 38.39 38.12
N GLU A 52 -37.03 37.78 39.17
CA GLU A 52 -36.90 36.34 39.43
C GLU A 52 -37.44 35.47 38.26
N ARG A 53 -38.48 35.93 37.55
CA ARG A 53 -38.98 35.27 36.33
C ARG A 53 -37.93 35.19 35.22
N VAL A 54 -37.12 36.24 35.04
CA VAL A 54 -36.06 36.27 34.02
C VAL A 54 -34.91 35.36 34.41
N LYS A 55 -34.56 35.30 35.70
CA LYS A 55 -33.55 34.37 36.23
C LYS A 55 -33.95 32.90 36.04
N ILE A 56 -35.22 32.58 36.29
CA ILE A 56 -35.76 31.23 36.04
C ILE A 56 -35.71 30.90 34.54
N LEU A 57 -36.10 31.85 33.68
CA LEU A 57 -36.01 31.66 32.23
C LEU A 57 -34.55 31.47 31.78
N TYR A 58 -33.61 32.27 32.28
CA TYR A 58 -32.19 32.16 31.91
C TYR A 58 -31.59 30.80 32.29
N LYS A 59 -31.94 30.26 33.45
CA LYS A 59 -31.57 28.88 33.85
C LYS A 59 -32.23 27.83 32.95
N LYS A 60 -33.48 28.05 32.58
CA LYS A 60 -34.23 27.14 31.70
C LYS A 60 -33.80 27.23 30.23
N ILE A 61 -33.13 28.30 29.79
CA ILE A 61 -32.66 28.42 28.40
C ILE A 61 -31.66 27.32 28.08
N GLU A 62 -30.72 27.01 28.98
CA GLU A 62 -29.76 25.91 28.77
C GLU A 62 -30.47 24.56 28.64
N ASP A 63 -31.49 24.31 29.45
CA ASP A 63 -32.27 23.09 29.37
C ASP A 63 -33.16 23.08 28.11
N LEU A 64 -33.78 24.21 27.75
CA LEU A 64 -34.57 24.38 26.53
C LEU A 64 -33.71 24.15 25.28
N ILE A 65 -32.45 24.60 25.27
CA ILE A 65 -31.51 24.32 24.16
C ILE A 65 -31.28 22.81 24.02
N LYS A 66 -31.16 22.07 25.14
CA LYS A 66 -31.05 20.60 25.10
C LYS A 66 -32.32 19.94 24.58
N TYR A 67 -33.49 20.44 24.99
CA TYR A 67 -34.79 19.91 24.51
C TYR A 67 -35.12 20.32 23.06
N LEU A 68 -34.52 21.39 22.54
CA LEU A 68 -34.67 21.80 21.14
C LEU A 68 -33.76 21.04 20.17
N ASP A 69 -32.79 20.26 20.68
CA ASP A 69 -31.96 19.40 19.83
C ASP A 69 -32.83 18.25 19.28
N PRO A 70 -33.05 18.18 17.96
CA PRO A 70 -33.85 17.12 17.34
C PRO A 70 -33.33 15.72 17.67
N GLU A 71 -32.01 15.56 17.82
CA GLU A 71 -31.41 14.27 18.18
C GLU A 71 -31.77 13.82 19.61
N TYR A 72 -32.08 14.77 20.50
CA TYR A 72 -32.47 14.45 21.88
C TYR A 72 -33.92 13.96 21.96
N ILE A 73 -34.83 14.58 21.20
CA ILE A 73 -36.23 14.16 21.13
C ILE A 73 -36.35 12.79 20.45
N ASP A 74 -35.65 12.58 19.33
CA ASP A 74 -35.75 11.31 18.58
C ASP A 74 -35.23 10.10 19.37
N ARG A 75 -34.23 10.29 20.23
CA ARG A 75 -33.69 9.21 21.08
C ARG A 75 -34.58 8.87 22.28
N ILE A 76 -35.37 9.82 22.79
CA ILE A 76 -36.24 9.63 23.97
C ILE A 76 -37.66 9.22 23.58
N ALA A 77 -38.12 9.63 22.40
CA ALA A 77 -39.53 9.56 22.04
C ALA A 77 -39.93 8.34 21.20
N ILE A 78 -39.14 7.26 21.13
CA ILE A 78 -39.65 6.03 20.49
C ILE A 78 -40.74 5.44 21.39
N PRO A 79 -42.03 5.49 20.99
CA PRO A 79 -43.12 4.99 21.82
C PRO A 79 -43.02 3.47 21.94
N ASP A 80 -43.43 2.91 23.07
CA ASP A 80 -43.30 1.46 23.32
C ASP A 80 -44.09 0.61 22.31
N ALA A 81 -45.21 1.12 21.80
CA ALA A 81 -45.96 0.49 20.71
C ALA A 81 -45.12 0.40 19.42
N SER A 82 -44.31 1.42 19.11
CA SER A 82 -43.42 1.41 17.93
C SER A 82 -42.23 0.48 18.13
N LYS A 83 -41.71 0.33 19.36
CA LYS A 83 -40.67 -0.67 19.67
C LYS A 83 -41.15 -2.09 19.42
N LEU A 84 -42.39 -2.40 19.82
CA LEU A 84 -42.98 -3.73 19.56
C LEU A 84 -43.11 -3.99 18.05
N GLN A 85 -43.62 -3.02 17.29
CA GLN A 85 -43.74 -3.15 15.84
C GLN A 85 -42.37 -3.28 15.16
N PHE A 86 -41.36 -2.56 15.65
CA PHE A 86 -39.99 -2.69 15.15
C PHE A 86 -39.42 -4.08 15.41
N ILE A 87 -39.58 -4.63 16.62
CA ILE A 87 -39.11 -5.98 16.95
C ILE A 87 -39.80 -7.04 16.08
N LEU A 88 -41.11 -6.91 15.84
CA LEU A 88 -41.86 -7.84 14.98
C LEU A 88 -41.46 -7.69 13.50
N ALA A 89 -41.24 -6.47 13.02
CA ALA A 89 -40.79 -6.24 11.65
C ALA A 89 -39.37 -6.77 11.41
N GLU A 90 -38.49 -6.62 12.41
CA GLU A 90 -37.09 -7.06 12.36
C GLU A 90 -36.90 -8.49 12.89
N GLU A 91 -37.96 -9.22 13.21
CA GLU A 91 -37.88 -10.56 13.84
C GLU A 91 -37.02 -11.51 12.99
N GLN A 92 -37.27 -11.56 11.68
CA GLN A 92 -36.49 -12.39 10.75
C GLN A 92 -35.03 -11.95 10.66
N PHE A 93 -34.78 -10.64 10.70
CA PHE A 93 -33.43 -10.09 10.71
C PHE A 93 -32.70 -10.52 11.99
N ILE A 94 -33.29 -10.33 13.16
CA ILE A 94 -32.71 -10.70 14.46
C ILE A 94 -32.42 -12.21 14.50
N LEU A 95 -33.37 -13.05 14.09
CA LEU A 95 -33.17 -14.51 14.05
C LEU A 95 -32.05 -14.90 13.07
N SER A 96 -31.96 -14.26 11.90
CA SER A 96 -30.88 -14.52 10.95
C SER A 96 -29.51 -14.13 11.50
N GLN A 97 -29.42 -13.02 12.24
CA GLN A 97 -28.19 -12.56 12.87
C GLN A 97 -27.76 -13.50 14.00
N ILE A 98 -28.71 -14.02 14.79
CA ILE A 98 -28.42 -15.02 15.84
C ILE A 98 -27.86 -16.30 15.21
N ALA A 99 -28.49 -16.81 14.15
CA ALA A 99 -28.01 -18.02 13.47
C ALA A 99 -26.60 -17.85 12.88
N LEU A 100 -26.27 -16.67 12.34
CA LEU A 100 -24.92 -16.35 11.88
C LEU A 100 -23.94 -16.21 13.04
N LEU A 101 -24.36 -15.60 14.15
CA LEU A 101 -23.52 -15.42 15.33
C LEU A 101 -23.18 -16.76 15.99
N GLU A 102 -24.12 -17.69 16.07
CA GLU A 102 -23.88 -19.05 16.56
C GLU A 102 -22.84 -19.79 15.71
N GLN A 103 -22.88 -19.62 14.38
CA GLN A 103 -21.85 -20.18 13.50
C GLN A 103 -20.47 -19.57 13.77
N VAL A 104 -20.42 -18.25 13.98
CA VAL A 104 -19.17 -17.57 14.33
C VAL A 104 -18.64 -18.06 15.67
N GLU A 105 -19.49 -18.17 16.69
CA GLU A 105 -19.11 -18.67 18.02
C GLU A 105 -18.56 -20.10 17.96
N ALA A 106 -19.18 -20.98 17.16
CA ALA A 106 -18.70 -22.34 16.94
C ALA A 106 -17.31 -22.38 16.27
N LEU A 107 -16.96 -21.37 15.47
CA LEU A 107 -15.68 -21.28 14.75
C LEU A 107 -14.57 -20.59 15.56
N VAL A 108 -14.90 -19.85 16.62
CA VAL A 108 -13.91 -19.15 17.48
C VAL A 108 -12.78 -20.09 17.97
N PRO A 109 -13.05 -21.31 18.47
CA PRO A 109 -12.01 -22.21 18.95
C PRO A 109 -11.02 -22.67 17.87
N MET A 110 -11.38 -22.61 16.58
CA MET A 110 -10.49 -23.01 15.49
C MET A 110 -9.36 -22.01 15.26
N LEU A 111 -9.55 -20.75 15.65
CA LEU A 111 -8.54 -19.68 15.52
C LEU A 111 -7.29 -19.97 16.36
N ASP A 112 -7.47 -20.64 17.50
CA ASP A 112 -6.39 -20.97 18.43
C ASP A 112 -5.81 -22.38 18.23
N SER A 113 -6.18 -23.06 17.13
CA SER A 113 -5.79 -24.44 16.88
C SER A 113 -4.27 -24.62 16.84
N ALA A 114 -3.80 -25.65 17.54
CA ALA A 114 -2.38 -25.99 17.60
C ALA A 114 -1.80 -26.31 16.20
N HIS A 115 -2.62 -26.79 15.27
CA HIS A 115 -2.20 -27.15 13.91
C HIS A 115 -1.88 -25.91 13.07
N ILE A 116 -2.64 -24.81 13.21
CA ILE A 116 -2.33 -23.54 12.56
C ILE A 116 -1.06 -22.94 13.17
N LYS A 117 -0.88 -23.03 14.50
CA LYS A 117 0.34 -22.58 15.19
C LYS A 117 1.59 -23.38 14.80
N ALA A 118 1.44 -24.68 14.49
CA ALA A 118 2.54 -25.57 14.11
C ALA A 118 2.96 -25.47 12.62
N VAL A 119 2.25 -24.69 11.79
CA VAL A 119 2.56 -24.53 10.35
C VAL A 119 4.02 -24.11 10.09
N PRO A 120 4.62 -23.15 10.82
CA PRO A 120 6.02 -22.77 10.61
C PRO A 120 7.01 -23.92 10.83
N GLU A 121 6.73 -24.83 11.78
CA GLU A 121 7.57 -26.00 12.04
C GLU A 121 7.57 -26.96 10.84
N HIS A 122 6.40 -27.18 10.26
CA HIS A 122 6.24 -28.01 9.06
C HIS A 122 6.79 -27.33 7.80
N ALA A 123 6.74 -26.00 7.71
CA ALA A 123 7.26 -25.24 6.57
C ALA A 123 8.76 -25.47 6.37
N THR A 124 9.56 -25.56 7.44
CA THR A 124 11.00 -25.83 7.33
C THR A 124 11.30 -27.23 6.76
N ARG A 125 10.55 -28.25 7.19
CA ARG A 125 10.67 -29.62 6.65
C ARG A 125 10.20 -29.68 5.20
N LEU A 126 9.10 -29.00 4.89
CA LEU A 126 8.56 -28.91 3.54
C LEU A 126 9.53 -28.19 2.59
N GLN A 127 10.18 -27.12 3.04
CA GLN A 127 11.18 -26.40 2.26
C GLN A 127 12.40 -27.29 1.95
N ARG A 128 12.88 -28.06 2.94
CA ARG A 128 13.96 -29.03 2.72
C ARG A 128 13.52 -30.13 1.74
N LEU A 129 12.31 -30.64 1.88
CA LEU A 129 11.76 -31.64 0.97
C LEU A 129 11.60 -31.08 -0.45
N ALA A 130 11.12 -29.85 -0.59
CA ALA A 130 11.00 -29.17 -1.87
C ALA A 130 12.36 -28.97 -2.53
N GLN A 131 13.40 -28.62 -1.77
CA GLN A 131 14.77 -28.54 -2.29
C GLN A 131 15.28 -29.91 -2.76
N ILE A 132 15.06 -30.97 -1.99
CA ILE A 132 15.41 -32.34 -2.38
C ILE A 132 14.61 -32.74 -3.63
N HIS A 133 13.35 -32.37 -3.72
CA HIS A 133 12.50 -32.70 -4.87
C HIS A 133 12.93 -31.94 -6.13
N ILE A 134 13.26 -30.66 -6.03
CA ILE A 134 13.82 -29.87 -7.14
C ILE A 134 15.14 -30.50 -7.58
N GLN A 135 16.00 -30.91 -6.64
CA GLN A 135 17.19 -31.69 -6.97
C GLN A 135 16.76 -32.95 -7.72
N GLN A 136 15.97 -33.85 -7.12
CA GLN A 136 15.54 -35.10 -7.77
C GLN A 136 14.98 -34.88 -9.17
N GLN A 137 14.11 -33.89 -9.40
CA GLN A 137 13.59 -33.57 -10.74
C GLN A 137 14.69 -33.08 -11.69
N VAL A 138 15.65 -32.29 -11.22
CA VAL A 138 16.83 -31.87 -12.00
C VAL A 138 17.78 -33.06 -12.28
N TRP A 139 17.84 -34.04 -11.38
CA TRP A 139 18.63 -35.27 -11.52
C TRP A 139 17.91 -36.29 -12.43
N GLU A 140 16.58 -36.36 -12.38
CA GLU A 140 15.73 -37.31 -13.11
C GLU A 140 15.37 -36.80 -14.52
N GLY A 141 15.20 -35.48 -14.69
CA GLY A 141 15.18 -34.80 -15.99
C GLY A 141 16.54 -34.75 -16.68
N ARG A 142 17.62 -35.08 -15.95
CA ARG A 142 18.95 -35.41 -16.48
C ARG A 142 19.17 -36.92 -16.67
N GLY A 143 18.10 -37.71 -16.69
CA GLY A 143 18.03 -39.09 -17.18
C GLY A 143 19.32 -39.93 -17.07
N LEU A 144 19.39 -40.77 -16.03
CA LEU A 144 20.07 -42.08 -16.03
C LEU A 144 21.54 -42.18 -16.47
N GLU A 145 22.29 -41.08 -16.52
CA GLU A 145 23.76 -41.11 -16.59
C GLU A 145 24.34 -40.61 -15.27
N GLU A 146 24.63 -41.58 -14.40
CA GLU A 146 25.87 -41.60 -13.61
C GLU A 146 26.03 -40.54 -12.51
N LYS A 147 25.76 -40.99 -11.28
CA LYS A 147 25.97 -40.25 -10.02
C LYS A 147 27.46 -39.95 -9.68
N VAL A 148 28.39 -40.29 -10.56
CA VAL A 148 29.84 -40.11 -10.39
C VAL A 148 30.47 -39.32 -11.54
N ASP A 149 29.83 -39.28 -12.72
CA ASP A 149 30.47 -38.74 -13.92
C ASP A 149 29.96 -37.36 -14.34
N VAL A 150 29.08 -36.70 -13.59
CA VAL A 150 28.67 -35.33 -13.97
C VAL A 150 29.81 -34.33 -13.76
N ASP A 151 30.56 -34.43 -12.66
CA ASP A 151 31.73 -33.56 -12.44
C ASP A 151 32.84 -33.92 -13.44
N GLN A 152 33.09 -35.21 -13.68
CA GLN A 152 34.07 -35.68 -14.67
C GLN A 152 33.67 -35.34 -16.12
N CYS A 153 32.39 -35.46 -16.48
CA CYS A 153 31.88 -35.07 -17.80
C CYS A 153 31.88 -33.56 -17.98
N VAL A 154 31.58 -32.78 -16.94
CA VAL A 154 31.69 -31.31 -17.01
C VAL A 154 33.15 -30.92 -17.19
N GLU A 155 34.08 -31.50 -16.43
CA GLU A 155 35.52 -31.27 -16.59
C GLU A 155 36.02 -31.68 -17.99
N ILE A 156 35.69 -32.89 -18.45
CA ILE A 156 36.06 -33.37 -19.80
C ILE A 156 35.41 -32.52 -20.90
N THR A 157 34.17 -32.07 -20.71
CA THR A 157 33.48 -31.20 -21.66
C THR A 157 34.10 -29.81 -21.71
N GLU A 158 34.49 -29.24 -20.56
CA GLU A 158 35.19 -27.96 -20.51
C GLU A 158 36.61 -28.06 -21.10
N GLU A 159 37.35 -29.12 -20.79
CA GLU A 159 38.67 -29.38 -21.37
C GLU A 159 38.59 -29.60 -22.89
N SER A 160 37.62 -30.38 -23.36
CA SER A 160 37.36 -30.60 -24.79
C SER A 160 37.00 -29.31 -25.52
N LYS A 161 36.16 -28.45 -24.91
CA LYS A 161 35.83 -27.12 -25.45
C LYS A 161 37.04 -26.20 -25.50
N ALA A 162 37.88 -26.20 -24.46
CA ALA A 162 39.09 -25.40 -24.42
C ALA A 162 40.08 -25.81 -25.53
N LEU A 163 40.28 -27.13 -25.73
CA LEU A 163 41.10 -27.65 -26.83
C LEU A 163 40.52 -27.29 -28.21
N LEU A 164 39.19 -27.39 -28.38
CA LEU A 164 38.53 -26.99 -29.62
C LEU A 164 38.70 -25.49 -29.91
N GLU A 165 38.60 -24.64 -28.89
CA GLU A 165 38.84 -23.21 -29.03
C GLU A 165 40.29 -22.90 -29.42
N GLU A 166 41.27 -23.59 -28.82
CA GLU A 166 42.68 -23.42 -29.13
C GLU A 166 43.01 -23.93 -30.54
N TYR A 167 42.47 -25.07 -30.93
CA TYR A 167 42.56 -25.58 -32.30
C TYR A 167 41.95 -24.60 -33.31
N ASN A 168 40.78 -24.03 -33.01
CA ASN A 168 40.15 -23.05 -33.88
C ASN A 168 40.99 -21.77 -33.99
N LYS A 169 41.53 -21.26 -32.87
CA LYS A 169 42.44 -20.10 -32.85
C LYS A 169 43.70 -20.35 -33.70
N THR A 170 44.34 -21.50 -33.53
CA THR A 170 45.55 -21.86 -34.30
C THR A 170 45.25 -22.05 -35.78
N THR A 171 44.14 -22.68 -36.13
CA THR A 171 43.69 -22.86 -37.51
C THR A 171 43.41 -21.52 -38.20
N ILE A 172 42.73 -20.59 -37.52
CA ILE A 172 42.49 -19.24 -38.03
C ILE A 172 43.81 -18.51 -38.24
N LEU A 173 44.76 -18.62 -37.31
CA LEU A 173 46.05 -17.95 -37.41
C LEU A 173 46.88 -18.50 -38.57
N LEU A 174 46.94 -19.82 -38.72
CA LEU A 174 47.58 -20.50 -39.85
C LEU A 174 46.94 -20.10 -41.18
N SER A 175 45.61 -20.07 -41.27
CA SER A 175 44.90 -19.63 -42.47
C SER A 175 45.26 -18.19 -42.84
N LYS A 176 45.28 -17.27 -41.86
CA LYS A 176 45.74 -15.89 -42.08
C LYS A 176 47.18 -15.83 -42.56
N GLN A 177 48.06 -16.65 -42.00
CA GLN A 177 49.46 -16.70 -42.37
C GLN A 177 49.67 -17.23 -43.79
N PHE A 178 48.90 -18.24 -44.20
CA PHE A 178 48.91 -18.72 -45.58
C PHE A 178 48.44 -17.66 -46.57
N VAL A 179 47.38 -16.91 -46.24
CA VAL A 179 46.91 -15.79 -47.09
C VAL A 179 47.99 -14.70 -47.20
N GLN A 180 48.65 -14.35 -46.10
CA GLN A 180 49.75 -13.38 -46.12
C GLN A 180 50.95 -13.86 -46.95
N TRP A 181 51.30 -15.13 -46.87
CA TRP A 181 52.37 -15.70 -47.69
C TRP A 181 51.97 -15.78 -49.17
N ASP A 182 50.73 -16.11 -49.49
CA ASP A 182 50.20 -16.11 -50.85
C ASP A 182 50.20 -14.70 -51.45
N GLU A 183 49.77 -13.70 -50.68
CA GLU A 183 49.83 -12.29 -51.08
C GLU A 183 51.27 -11.81 -51.31
N LEU A 184 52.20 -12.18 -50.42
CA LEU A 184 53.62 -11.85 -50.58
C LEU A 184 54.22 -12.53 -51.83
N LEU A 185 53.90 -13.80 -52.08
CA LEU A 185 54.33 -14.52 -53.27
C LEU A 185 53.78 -13.87 -54.55
N CYS A 186 52.48 -13.53 -54.57
CA CYS A 186 51.87 -12.80 -55.69
C CYS A 186 52.57 -11.46 -55.95
N GLN A 187 52.91 -10.70 -54.90
CA GLN A 187 53.64 -9.43 -55.04
C GLN A 187 55.06 -9.64 -55.60
N LEU A 188 55.78 -10.66 -55.13
CA LEU A 188 57.13 -10.99 -55.62
C LEU A 188 57.10 -11.50 -57.07
N GLU A 189 56.10 -12.30 -57.45
CA GLU A 189 55.89 -12.76 -58.82
C GLU A 189 55.53 -11.61 -59.75
N ALA A 190 54.64 -10.71 -59.32
CA ALA A 190 54.30 -9.50 -60.06
C ALA A 190 55.52 -8.59 -60.25
N ALA A 191 56.32 -8.36 -59.21
CA ALA A 191 57.56 -7.58 -59.30
C ALA A 191 58.60 -8.24 -60.24
N LYS A 192 58.61 -9.57 -60.33
CA LYS A 192 59.47 -10.33 -61.25
C LYS A 192 58.99 -10.26 -62.70
N GLN A 193 57.67 -10.22 -62.93
CA GLN A 193 57.10 -10.02 -64.28
C GLN A 193 57.18 -8.56 -64.76
N VAL A 194 57.28 -7.59 -63.84
CA VAL A 194 57.41 -6.16 -64.17
C VAL A 194 58.85 -5.73 -64.49
N LYS A 195 59.86 -6.63 -64.41
CA LYS A 195 61.16 -6.38 -65.06
C LYS A 195 60.99 -6.51 -66.58
N PRO A 196 61.00 -5.42 -67.36
CA PRO A 196 61.09 -5.56 -68.80
C PRO A 196 62.46 -6.13 -69.13
N ALA A 197 62.49 -7.06 -70.08
CA ALA A 197 63.69 -7.31 -70.84
C ALA A 197 64.17 -5.97 -71.40
N GLU A 198 65.40 -5.60 -71.06
CA GLU A 198 66.17 -4.61 -71.79
C GLU A 198 66.27 -5.05 -73.26
N GLU A 199 65.66 -4.28 -74.15
CA GLU A 199 66.14 -4.01 -75.52
C GLU A 199 66.10 -2.51 -75.76
#